data_AF-A0A1I8C425-F1
#
_entry.id   AF-A0A1I8C425-F1
#
_cell.length_a   1.000
_cell.length_b   1.000
_cell.length_c   1.000
_cell.angle_alpha   90.00
_cell.angle_beta   90.00
_cell.angle_gamma   90.00
#
_symmetry.space_group_name_H-M   'P 1'
#
loop_
_entity.id
_entity.type
_entity.pdbx_description
1 polymer ?
#
loop_
_entity_poly.entity_id
_entity_poly.type
_entity_poly.pdbx_seq_one_letter_code
_entity_poly.pdbx_strand_id
1 'polypeptide(L)'
;MLFSRKKKEAKKAKKAALNIRSRPVLGVPLSESALTNKSHDGIPVPVIVRLCIDYVDEFGLTVEGIYRISSPKTRLDELEKLANEYGVVVFEDPHEAAGLLKRFLRQLPENILTDKLIDKFDKASGAKLKDLLHQLPIQNYFLLAYVFIHCQKIVMMSSENKMNIPALGVLLQQILDAPRNIVRIFLLNASELLNSNGLKANYLFENITLKR
;
A
#
# COMPACT_ATOMS: atom_id res chain seq x y z
N MET A 1 20.40 25.38 4.31
CA MET A 1 21.44 24.34 4.55
C MET A 1 20.88 22.91 4.67
N LEU A 2 19.66 22.70 5.17
CA LEU A 2 19.04 21.36 5.34
C LEU A 2 18.82 20.57 4.02
N PHE A 3 18.40 21.24 2.94
CA PHE A 3 18.17 20.60 1.62
C PHE A 3 19.44 20.02 0.97
N SER A 4 20.58 20.69 1.14
CA SER A 4 21.88 20.21 0.61
C SER A 4 22.39 18.98 1.37
N ARG A 5 22.00 18.85 2.65
CA ARG A 5 22.34 17.72 3.52
C ARG A 5 21.53 16.46 3.15
N LYS A 6 20.21 16.60 2.94
CA LYS A 6 19.34 15.50 2.44
C LYS A 6 19.80 14.98 1.07
N LYS A 7 20.21 15.85 0.14
CA LYS A 7 20.75 15.45 -1.18
C LYS A 7 22.08 14.69 -1.06
N LYS A 8 22.98 15.08 -0.15
CA LYS A 8 24.25 14.37 0.11
C LYS A 8 24.02 13.00 0.75
N GLU A 9 23.07 12.89 1.68
CA GLU A 9 22.69 11.62 2.32
C GLU A 9 22.07 10.65 1.33
N ALA A 10 21.15 11.10 0.47
CA ALA A 10 20.60 10.30 -0.63
C ALA A 10 21.68 9.80 -1.61
N LYS A 11 22.68 10.63 -1.92
CA LYS A 11 23.81 10.25 -2.79
C LYS A 11 24.73 9.21 -2.13
N LYS A 12 24.89 9.27 -0.82
CA LYS A 12 25.68 8.31 -0.02
C LYS A 12 24.94 6.97 0.13
N ALA A 13 23.64 6.99 0.38
CA ALA A 13 22.78 5.81 0.40
C ALA A 13 22.76 5.10 -0.96
N LYS A 14 22.67 5.86 -2.06
CA LYS A 14 22.77 5.33 -3.43
C LYS A 14 24.10 4.61 -3.68
N LYS A 15 25.22 5.14 -3.16
CA LYS A 15 26.56 4.55 -3.30
C LYS A 15 26.74 3.27 -2.46
N ALA A 16 26.06 3.17 -1.32
CA ALA A 16 26.07 1.96 -0.48
C ALA A 16 25.20 0.83 -1.06
N ALA A 17 24.09 1.17 -1.74
CA ALA A 17 23.19 0.20 -2.35
C ALA A 17 23.78 -0.48 -3.60
N LEU A 18 24.76 0.14 -4.27
CA LEU A 18 25.45 -0.40 -5.46
C LEU A 18 26.22 -1.71 -5.25
N ASN A 19 26.42 -2.15 -4.00
CA ASN A 19 27.08 -3.43 -3.66
C ASN A 19 26.09 -4.56 -3.29
N ILE A 20 24.78 -4.30 -3.37
CA ILE A 20 23.74 -5.28 -3.07
C ILE A 20 23.40 -6.01 -4.37
N ARG A 21 23.47 -7.35 -4.37
CA ARG A 21 22.95 -8.14 -5.52
C ARG A 21 21.52 -7.69 -5.79
N SER A 22 21.22 -7.31 -7.04
CA SER A 22 19.85 -6.94 -7.45
C SER A 22 18.88 -8.03 -6.99
N ARG A 23 17.89 -7.63 -6.20
CA ARG A 23 16.81 -8.48 -5.74
C ARG A 23 15.52 -7.76 -6.10
N PRO A 24 14.80 -8.21 -7.14
CA PRO A 24 13.55 -7.58 -7.52
C PRO A 24 12.60 -7.54 -6.32
N VAL A 25 11.94 -6.39 -6.14
CA VAL A 25 10.99 -6.13 -5.05
C VAL A 25 9.56 -6.14 -5.59
N LEU A 26 9.35 -5.56 -6.77
CA LEU A 26 8.10 -5.61 -7.53
C LEU A 26 8.14 -6.79 -8.52
N GLY A 27 6.96 -7.31 -8.89
CA GLY A 27 6.85 -8.38 -9.88
C GLY A 27 7.24 -9.78 -9.36
N VAL A 28 7.49 -9.93 -8.06
CA VAL A 28 7.86 -11.18 -7.40
C VAL A 28 6.81 -11.59 -6.36
N PRO A 29 6.77 -12.86 -5.92
CA PRO A 29 5.86 -13.30 -4.86
C PRO A 29 5.99 -12.42 -3.62
N LEU A 30 4.85 -12.06 -3.00
CA LEU A 30 4.83 -11.16 -1.84
C LEU A 30 5.69 -11.70 -0.67
N SER A 31 5.70 -13.02 -0.48
CA SER A 31 6.54 -13.70 0.50
C SER A 31 8.03 -13.44 0.26
N GLU A 32 8.50 -13.53 -0.98
CA GLU A 32 9.88 -13.23 -1.36
C GLU A 32 10.19 -11.74 -1.17
N SER A 33 9.31 -10.86 -1.67
CA SER A 33 9.48 -9.41 -1.54
C SER A 33 9.60 -8.99 -0.07
N ALA A 34 8.73 -9.49 0.81
CA ALA A 34 8.75 -9.17 2.22
C ALA A 34 10.00 -9.71 2.95
N LEU A 35 10.58 -10.81 2.46
CA LEU A 35 11.80 -11.40 3.01
C LEU A 35 13.07 -10.69 2.55
N THR A 36 13.12 -10.23 1.29
CA THR A 36 14.31 -9.61 0.71
C THR A 36 14.33 -8.09 0.91
N ASN A 37 13.17 -7.47 1.08
CA ASN A 37 12.98 -6.03 1.26
C ASN A 37 12.31 -5.74 2.62
N LYS A 38 12.90 -6.25 3.70
CA LYS A 38 12.30 -6.22 5.05
C LYS A 38 12.05 -4.80 5.57
N SER A 39 10.90 -4.61 6.22
CA SER A 39 10.64 -3.42 7.05
C SER A 39 11.54 -3.41 8.29
N HIS A 40 11.90 -2.22 8.75
CA HIS A 40 12.85 -2.01 9.86
C HIS A 40 12.29 -2.43 11.22
N ASP A 41 10.97 -2.48 11.36
CA ASP A 41 10.22 -2.83 12.57
C ASP A 41 9.75 -4.29 12.59
N GLY A 42 10.17 -5.10 11.62
CA GLY A 42 9.85 -6.52 11.52
C GLY A 42 8.45 -6.84 11.01
N ILE A 43 7.66 -5.84 10.59
CA ILE A 43 6.36 -6.06 10.00
C ILE A 43 6.52 -6.75 8.63
N PRO A 44 5.74 -7.81 8.33
CA PRO A 44 5.93 -8.65 7.14
C PRO A 44 5.37 -7.99 5.86
N VAL A 45 5.72 -6.72 5.64
CA VAL A 45 5.39 -5.92 4.46
C VAL A 45 6.71 -5.39 3.88
N PRO A 46 6.90 -5.37 2.54
CA PRO A 46 8.10 -4.81 1.94
C PRO A 46 8.31 -3.34 2.30
N VAL A 47 9.54 -2.92 2.57
CA VAL A 47 9.85 -1.53 2.93
C VAL A 47 9.51 -0.55 1.80
N ILE A 48 9.55 -0.96 0.53
CA ILE A 48 9.09 -0.11 -0.57
C ILE A 48 7.61 0.24 -0.43
N VAL A 49 6.75 -0.71 -0.03
CA VAL A 49 5.33 -0.46 0.22
C VAL A 49 5.16 0.55 1.36
N ARG A 50 5.93 0.38 2.44
CA ARG A 50 5.97 1.31 3.58
C ARG A 50 6.33 2.72 3.14
N LEU A 51 7.43 2.87 2.40
CA LEU A 51 7.90 4.16 1.91
C LEU A 51 6.84 4.86 1.04
N CYS A 52 6.12 4.12 0.20
CA CYS A 52 5.02 4.69 -0.58
C CYS A 52 3.89 5.20 0.32
N ILE A 53 3.41 4.37 1.24
CA ILE A 53 2.30 4.70 2.14
C ILE A 53 2.68 5.87 3.05
N ASP A 54 3.85 5.82 3.67
CA ASP A 54 4.33 6.83 4.61
C ASP A 54 4.50 8.19 3.91
N TYR A 55 5.03 8.21 2.68
CA TYR A 55 5.16 9.45 1.91
C TYR A 55 3.79 10.06 1.55
N VAL A 56 2.80 9.24 1.15
CA VAL A 56 1.46 9.76 0.87
C VAL A 56 0.75 10.20 2.16
N ASP A 57 0.92 9.48 3.27
CA ASP A 57 0.39 9.87 4.57
C ASP A 57 0.99 11.20 5.07
N GLU A 58 2.26 11.48 4.76
CA GLU A 58 2.94 12.70 5.19
C GLU A 58 2.66 13.89 4.25
N PHE A 59 2.63 13.68 2.94
CA PHE A 59 2.61 14.77 1.94
C PHE A 59 1.42 14.74 0.98
N GLY A 60 0.66 13.65 0.93
CA GLY A 60 -0.32 13.37 -0.12
C GLY A 60 -1.79 13.37 0.31
N LEU A 61 -2.10 13.41 1.61
CA LEU A 61 -3.47 13.22 2.09
C LEU A 61 -4.45 14.29 1.59
N THR A 62 -4.02 15.52 1.35
CA THR A 62 -4.87 16.61 0.85
C THR A 62 -4.66 16.91 -0.63
N VAL A 63 -3.76 16.19 -1.30
CA VAL A 63 -3.45 16.40 -2.72
C VAL A 63 -4.60 15.93 -3.60
N GLU A 64 -5.12 16.84 -4.43
CA GLU A 64 -6.25 16.55 -5.31
C GLU A 64 -5.98 15.35 -6.21
N GLY A 65 -6.90 14.40 -6.24
CA GLY A 65 -6.84 13.26 -7.13
C GLY A 65 -5.72 12.27 -6.79
N ILE A 66 -5.20 12.24 -5.56
CA ILE A 66 -4.27 11.20 -5.10
C ILE A 66 -4.81 9.80 -5.43
N TYR A 67 -3.95 8.89 -5.90
CA TYR A 67 -4.29 7.59 -6.51
C TYR A 67 -5.04 7.63 -7.86
N ARG A 68 -5.81 8.67 -8.19
CA ARG A 68 -6.49 8.84 -9.48
C ARG A 68 -5.55 9.36 -10.56
N ILE A 69 -4.87 10.48 -10.29
CA ILE A 69 -3.88 11.09 -11.19
C ILE A 69 -2.64 10.19 -11.20
N SER A 70 -2.07 10.01 -12.39
CA SER A 70 -0.90 9.16 -12.60
C SER A 70 0.33 10.02 -12.88
N SER A 71 1.42 9.72 -12.20
CA SER A 71 2.74 10.28 -12.56
C SER A 71 3.17 9.83 -13.95
N PRO A 72 4.09 10.58 -14.60
CA PRO A 72 4.65 10.19 -15.88
C PRO A 72 5.18 8.75 -15.85
N LYS A 73 4.87 7.98 -16.90
CA LYS A 73 5.26 6.57 -17.00
C LYS A 73 6.78 6.39 -16.86
N THR A 74 7.56 7.22 -17.54
CA THR A 74 9.02 7.23 -17.49
C THR A 74 9.54 7.37 -16.07
N ARG A 75 8.94 8.26 -15.29
CA ARG A 75 9.31 8.48 -13.88
C ARG A 75 8.99 7.27 -13.01
N LEU A 76 7.84 6.64 -13.22
CA LEU A 76 7.49 5.41 -12.51
C LEU A 76 8.41 4.24 -12.89
N ASP A 77 8.81 4.14 -14.16
CA ASP A 77 9.78 3.13 -14.63
C ASP A 77 11.15 3.31 -13.96
N GLU A 78 11.62 4.56 -13.79
CA GLU A 78 12.83 4.88 -13.03
C GLU A 78 12.72 4.48 -11.55
N LEU A 79 11.61 4.81 -10.89
CA LEU A 79 11.38 4.48 -9.48
C LEU A 79 11.33 2.96 -9.24
N GLU A 80 10.64 2.24 -10.12
CA GLU A 80 10.58 0.77 -10.09
C GLU A 80 11.96 0.13 -10.31
N LYS A 81 12.74 0.66 -11.26
CA LYS A 81 14.13 0.23 -11.46
C LYS A 81 14.96 0.42 -10.20
N LEU A 82 14.87 1.60 -9.55
CA LEU A 82 15.60 1.87 -8.31
C LEU A 82 15.16 0.95 -7.17
N ALA A 83 13.86 0.68 -7.06
CA ALA A 83 13.31 -0.26 -6.07
C ALA A 83 13.85 -1.68 -6.30
N ASN A 84 13.84 -2.19 -7.54
CA ASN A 84 14.26 -3.55 -7.86
C ASN A 84 15.79 -3.77 -7.86
N GLU A 85 16.57 -2.74 -8.20
CA GLU A 85 18.04 -2.85 -8.21
C GLU A 85 18.64 -2.61 -6.83
N TYR A 86 18.10 -1.64 -6.08
CA TYR A 86 18.75 -1.09 -4.89
C TYR A 86 17.88 -1.12 -3.64
N GLY A 87 16.59 -1.46 -3.75
CA GLY A 87 15.66 -1.42 -2.62
C GLY A 87 15.40 0.00 -2.10
N VAL A 88 15.67 1.04 -2.89
CA VAL A 88 15.51 2.44 -2.48
C VAL A 88 14.66 3.22 -3.47
N VAL A 89 13.95 4.22 -2.96
CA VAL A 89 13.15 5.16 -3.75
C VAL A 89 13.27 6.56 -3.14
N VAL A 90 13.17 7.57 -3.98
CA VAL A 90 13.09 8.98 -3.57
C VAL A 90 11.96 9.60 -4.37
N PHE A 91 10.87 9.92 -3.68
CA PHE A 91 9.73 10.58 -4.27
C PHE A 91 9.90 12.09 -4.20
N GLU A 92 9.49 12.78 -5.26
CA GLU A 92 9.43 14.24 -5.31
C GLU A 92 7.98 14.75 -5.27
N ASP A 93 7.02 13.87 -5.59
CA ASP A 93 5.60 14.18 -5.68
C ASP A 93 4.74 13.01 -5.14
N PRO A 94 3.64 13.27 -4.41
CA PRO A 94 2.80 12.20 -3.85
C PRO A 94 2.16 11.26 -4.88
N HIS A 95 1.92 11.72 -6.12
CA HIS A 95 1.45 10.84 -7.19
C HIS A 95 2.50 9.81 -7.58
N GLU A 96 3.79 10.07 -7.37
CA GLU A 96 4.86 9.10 -7.64
C GLU A 96 4.77 7.92 -6.67
N ALA A 97 4.66 8.23 -5.38
CA ALA A 97 4.50 7.23 -4.31
C ALA A 97 3.21 6.43 -4.49
N ALA A 98 2.08 7.11 -4.75
CA ALA A 98 0.82 6.46 -5.07
C ALA A 98 0.92 5.59 -6.34
N GLY A 99 1.60 6.08 -7.37
CA GLY A 99 1.83 5.38 -8.64
C GLY A 99 2.65 4.12 -8.48
N LEU A 100 3.72 4.17 -7.69
CA LEU A 100 4.57 3.01 -7.42
C LEU A 100 3.85 1.97 -6.55
N LEU A 101 3.11 2.39 -5.52
CA LEU A 101 2.27 1.47 -4.74
C LEU A 101 1.24 0.75 -5.62
N LYS A 102 0.57 1.49 -6.51
CA LYS A 102 -0.35 0.91 -7.50
C LYS A 102 0.33 -0.13 -8.40
N ARG A 103 1.59 0.10 -8.81
CA ARG A 103 2.35 -0.87 -9.62
C ARG A 103 2.72 -2.11 -8.82
N PHE A 104 3.22 -1.93 -7.60
CA PHE A 104 3.55 -3.03 -6.70
C PHE A 104 2.37 -4.00 -6.57
N LEU A 105 1.17 -3.47 -6.26
CA LEU A 105 -0.03 -4.28 -6.06
C LEU A 105 -0.48 -5.02 -7.33
N ARG A 106 -0.47 -4.35 -8.49
CA ARG A 106 -0.88 -4.96 -9.76
C ARG A 106 0.10 -6.00 -10.31
N GLN A 107 1.37 -5.86 -9.98
CA GLN A 107 2.43 -6.75 -10.48
C GLN A 107 2.64 -7.98 -9.58
N LEU A 108 1.89 -8.13 -8.49
CA LEU A 108 1.95 -9.36 -7.70
C LEU A 108 1.59 -10.55 -8.60
N PRO A 109 2.40 -11.63 -8.59
CA PRO A 109 2.15 -12.79 -9.44
C PRO A 109 0.96 -13.64 -8.97
N GLU A 110 0.53 -13.46 -7.71
CA GLU A 110 -0.67 -14.07 -7.14
C GLU A 110 -1.55 -12.94 -6.59
N ASN A 111 -2.88 -13.09 -6.68
CA ASN A 111 -3.79 -12.12 -6.10
C ASN A 111 -3.51 -11.92 -4.59
N ILE A 112 -3.66 -10.69 -4.09
CA ILE A 112 -3.46 -10.41 -2.66
C ILE A 112 -4.44 -11.19 -1.76
N LEU A 113 -5.61 -11.54 -2.26
CA LEU A 113 -6.59 -12.41 -1.61
C LEU A 113 -6.33 -13.91 -1.84
N THR A 114 -5.24 -14.26 -2.54
CA THR A 114 -4.89 -15.60 -3.03
C THR A 114 -5.90 -16.18 -4.02
N ASP A 115 -5.42 -16.87 -5.04
CA ASP A 115 -6.30 -17.45 -6.07
C ASP A 115 -7.23 -18.53 -5.48
N LYS A 116 -6.81 -19.15 -4.36
CA LYS A 116 -7.57 -20.19 -3.65
C LYS A 116 -8.74 -19.66 -2.82
N LEU A 117 -8.68 -18.40 -2.38
CA LEU A 117 -9.67 -17.83 -1.45
C LEU A 117 -10.51 -16.71 -2.09
N ILE A 118 -10.07 -16.10 -3.19
CA ILE A 118 -10.75 -14.94 -3.81
C ILE A 118 -12.25 -15.17 -4.06
N ASP A 119 -12.63 -16.35 -4.57
CA ASP A 119 -14.04 -16.70 -4.82
C ASP A 119 -14.86 -16.86 -3.53
N LYS A 120 -14.20 -17.22 -2.42
CA LYS A 120 -14.85 -17.33 -1.11
C LYS A 120 -15.08 -15.96 -0.50
N PHE A 121 -14.21 -14.99 -0.79
CA PHE A 121 -14.37 -13.62 -0.32
C PHE A 121 -15.67 -13.02 -0.85
N ASP A 122 -16.00 -13.17 -2.15
CA ASP A 122 -17.19 -12.56 -2.76
C ASP A 122 -18.52 -12.90 -2.04
N LYS A 123 -18.59 -14.09 -1.43
CA LYS A 123 -19.77 -14.58 -0.70
C LYS A 123 -19.70 -14.38 0.81
N ALA A 124 -18.61 -13.84 1.33
CA ALA A 124 -18.36 -13.73 2.76
C ALA A 124 -18.79 -12.36 3.33
N SER A 125 -19.31 -12.38 4.55
CA SER A 125 -19.65 -11.18 5.33
C SER A 125 -19.50 -11.45 6.82
N GLY A 126 -19.39 -10.39 7.62
CA GLY A 126 -19.29 -10.48 9.08
C GLY A 126 -18.14 -11.38 9.54
N ALA A 127 -18.43 -12.34 10.43
CA ALA A 127 -17.44 -13.24 11.01
C ALA A 127 -16.70 -14.09 9.97
N LYS A 128 -17.42 -14.61 8.96
CA LYS A 128 -16.81 -15.44 7.90
C LYS A 128 -15.72 -14.70 7.12
N LEU A 129 -15.88 -13.39 6.96
CA LEU A 129 -14.89 -12.56 6.28
C LEU A 129 -13.60 -12.45 7.10
N LYS A 130 -13.71 -12.30 8.43
CA LYS A 130 -12.55 -12.32 9.33
C LYS A 130 -11.86 -13.68 9.32
N ASP A 131 -12.61 -14.77 9.32
CA ASP A 131 -12.05 -16.12 9.25
C ASP A 131 -11.26 -16.35 7.94
N LEU A 132 -11.74 -15.82 6.82
CA LEU A 132 -11.00 -15.85 5.55
C LEU A 132 -9.75 -14.98 5.59
N LEU A 133 -9.81 -13.80 6.21
CA LEU A 133 -8.63 -12.94 6.39
C LEU A 133 -7.55 -13.64 7.21
N HIS A 134 -7.91 -14.37 8.27
CA HIS A 134 -6.96 -15.14 9.08
C HIS A 134 -6.38 -16.38 8.38
N GLN A 135 -6.98 -16.83 7.29
CA GLN A 135 -6.44 -17.92 6.46
C GLN A 135 -5.42 -17.43 5.43
N LEU A 136 -5.33 -16.12 5.18
CA LEU A 136 -4.33 -15.57 4.28
C LEU A 136 -2.92 -15.75 4.85
N PRO A 137 -1.90 -15.88 3.98
CA PRO A 137 -0.52 -15.74 4.42
C PRO A 137 -0.32 -14.42 5.17
N ILE A 138 0.56 -14.43 6.17
CA ILE A 138 0.73 -13.30 7.08
C ILE A 138 1.09 -12.01 6.32
N GLN A 139 1.91 -12.11 5.26
CA GLN A 139 2.29 -10.97 4.43
C GLN A 139 1.09 -10.36 3.72
N ASN A 140 0.18 -11.19 3.19
CA ASN A 140 -1.04 -10.75 2.50
C ASN A 140 -1.98 -10.03 3.48
N TYR A 141 -2.19 -10.61 4.66
CA TYR A 141 -3.02 -10.00 5.71
C TYR A 141 -2.50 -8.61 6.10
N PHE A 142 -1.20 -8.48 6.37
CA PHE A 142 -0.61 -7.19 6.71
C PHE A 142 -0.60 -6.20 5.55
N LEU A 143 -0.33 -6.64 4.32
CA LEU A 143 -0.39 -5.76 3.14
C LEU A 143 -1.81 -5.21 2.94
N LEU A 144 -2.85 -6.04 3.08
CA LEU A 144 -4.25 -5.60 3.02
C LEU A 144 -4.55 -4.59 4.12
N ALA A 145 -4.16 -4.88 5.37
CA ALA A 145 -4.34 -3.97 6.48
C ALA A 145 -3.72 -2.59 6.17
N TYR A 146 -2.49 -2.59 5.67
CA TYR A 146 -1.74 -1.37 5.39
C TYR A 146 -2.39 -0.54 4.28
N VAL A 147 -2.76 -1.18 3.18
CA VAL A 147 -3.41 -0.53 2.06
C VAL A 147 -4.77 0.04 2.49
N PHE A 148 -5.63 -0.74 3.14
CA PHE A 148 -6.99 -0.29 3.41
C PHE A 148 -7.09 0.69 4.57
N ILE A 149 -6.25 0.58 5.61
CA ILE A 149 -6.17 1.61 6.66
C ILE A 149 -5.63 2.93 6.08
N HIS A 150 -4.61 2.87 5.22
CA HIS A 150 -4.13 4.06 4.51
C HIS A 150 -5.23 4.69 3.65
N CYS A 151 -5.97 3.87 2.89
CA CYS A 151 -7.08 4.36 2.07
C CYS A 151 -8.20 5.01 2.90
N GLN A 152 -8.45 4.57 4.13
CA GLN A 152 -9.38 5.26 5.03
C GLN A 152 -8.90 6.68 5.37
N LYS A 153 -7.60 6.89 5.61
CA LYS A 153 -7.04 8.24 5.83
C LYS A 153 -7.24 9.15 4.62
N ILE A 154 -7.09 8.61 3.40
CA ILE A 154 -7.38 9.34 2.16
C ILE A 154 -8.85 9.75 2.11
N VAL A 155 -9.77 8.82 2.41
CA VAL A 155 -11.21 9.09 2.42
C VAL A 155 -11.61 10.14 3.46
N MET A 156 -10.97 10.16 4.63
CA MET A 156 -11.19 11.19 5.65
C MET A 156 -10.91 12.60 5.14
N MET A 157 -9.94 12.75 4.23
CA MET A 157 -9.57 14.03 3.62
C MET A 157 -10.29 14.29 2.28
N SER A 158 -11.39 13.57 1.99
CA SER A 158 -12.07 13.62 0.69
C SER A 158 -12.68 14.97 0.31
N SER A 159 -12.95 15.84 1.29
CA SER A 159 -13.36 17.24 1.05
C SER A 159 -12.27 18.05 0.34
N GLU A 160 -11.00 17.74 0.59
CA GLU A 160 -9.83 18.40 0.00
C GLU A 160 -9.31 17.63 -1.22
N ASN A 161 -8.92 16.36 -1.04
CA ASN A 161 -8.29 15.57 -2.09
C ASN A 161 -9.27 15.06 -3.17
N LYS A 162 -10.58 15.20 -2.97
CA LYS A 162 -11.67 14.79 -3.88
C LYS A 162 -11.78 13.28 -4.13
N MET A 163 -11.21 12.45 -3.25
CA MET A 163 -11.22 10.98 -3.32
C MET A 163 -12.11 10.38 -2.24
N ASN A 164 -13.41 10.24 -2.55
CA ASN A 164 -14.39 9.58 -1.69
C ASN A 164 -14.39 8.04 -1.87
N ILE A 165 -15.21 7.33 -1.09
CA ILE A 165 -15.31 5.86 -1.11
C ILE A 165 -15.64 5.32 -2.51
N PRO A 166 -16.66 5.82 -3.24
CA PRO A 166 -16.90 5.38 -4.62
C PRO A 166 -15.69 5.57 -5.55
N ALA A 167 -15.03 6.74 -5.50
CA ALA A 167 -13.90 7.07 -6.36
C ALA A 167 -12.70 6.14 -6.10
N LEU A 168 -12.32 5.98 -4.83
CA LEU A 168 -11.19 5.13 -4.45
C LEU A 168 -11.52 3.64 -4.61
N GLY A 169 -12.78 3.24 -4.37
CA GLY A 169 -13.24 1.87 -4.51
C GLY A 169 -13.13 1.34 -5.94
N VAL A 170 -13.48 2.13 -6.95
CA VAL A 170 -13.31 1.73 -8.36
C VAL A 170 -11.84 1.53 -8.71
N LEU A 171 -10.96 2.41 -8.23
CA LEU A 171 -9.52 2.28 -8.47
C LEU A 171 -8.95 1.02 -7.81
N LEU A 172 -9.27 0.81 -6.53
CA LEU A 172 -8.80 -0.36 -5.78
C LEU A 172 -9.33 -1.67 -6.35
N GLN A 173 -10.57 -1.68 -6.85
CA GLN A 173 -11.13 -2.85 -7.55
C GLN A 173 -10.24 -3.27 -8.74
N GLN A 174 -9.81 -2.30 -9.55
CA GLN A 174 -8.94 -2.56 -10.71
C GLN A 174 -7.50 -2.89 -10.30
N ILE A 175 -6.99 -2.26 -9.24
CA ILE A 175 -5.60 -2.46 -8.78
C ILE A 175 -5.42 -3.85 -8.15
N LEU A 176 -6.41 -4.30 -7.37
CA LEU A 176 -6.33 -5.54 -6.61
C LEU A 176 -6.96 -6.73 -7.34
N ASP A 177 -7.59 -6.49 -8.49
CA ASP A 177 -8.43 -7.46 -9.21
C ASP A 177 -9.36 -8.22 -8.25
N ALA A 178 -10.13 -7.46 -7.47
CA ALA A 178 -10.95 -7.99 -6.38
C ALA A 178 -12.44 -7.61 -6.56
N PRO A 179 -13.39 -8.39 -6.03
CA PRO A 179 -14.81 -8.06 -6.13
C PRO A 179 -15.14 -6.70 -5.52
N ARG A 180 -15.98 -5.91 -6.21
CA ARG A 180 -16.39 -4.56 -5.79
C ARG A 180 -16.91 -4.51 -4.36
N ASN A 181 -17.75 -5.49 -3.99
CA ASN A 181 -18.34 -5.55 -2.65
C ASN A 181 -17.28 -5.73 -1.58
N ILE A 182 -16.25 -6.53 -1.84
CA ILE A 182 -15.16 -6.79 -0.91
C ILE A 182 -14.29 -5.57 -0.72
N VAL A 183 -13.91 -4.90 -1.82
CA VAL A 183 -13.19 -3.62 -1.73
C VAL A 183 -13.98 -2.58 -0.95
N ARG A 184 -15.31 -2.51 -1.16
CA ARG A 184 -16.17 -1.58 -0.43
C ARG A 184 -16.22 -1.90 1.07
N ILE A 185 -16.38 -3.17 1.44
CA ILE A 185 -16.37 -3.61 2.84
C ILE A 185 -15.01 -3.31 3.48
N PHE A 186 -13.92 -3.58 2.78
CA PHE A 186 -12.57 -3.34 3.30
C PHE A 186 -12.34 -1.84 3.50
N LEU A 187 -12.73 -0.98 2.56
CA LEU A 187 -12.65 0.48 2.74
C LEU A 187 -13.47 0.98 3.93
N LEU A 188 -14.69 0.48 4.12
CA LEU A 188 -15.58 0.95 5.17
C LEU A 188 -15.21 0.42 6.56
N ASN A 189 -14.64 -0.78 6.65
CA ASN A 189 -14.46 -1.50 7.91
C ASN A 189 -13.00 -1.90 8.20
N ALA A 190 -12.01 -1.27 7.55
CA ALA A 190 -10.60 -1.58 7.80
C ALA A 190 -10.22 -1.32 9.26
N SER A 191 -10.52 -0.10 9.74
CA SER A 191 -10.30 0.39 11.10
C SER A 191 -11.38 1.39 11.51
N GLU A 192 -11.24 1.94 12.72
CA GLU A 192 -12.15 2.92 13.31
C GLU A 192 -12.16 4.30 12.65
N LEU A 193 -11.22 4.59 11.75
CA LEU A 193 -11.01 5.91 11.17
C LEU A 193 -12.26 6.53 10.51
N LEU A 194 -13.14 5.71 9.93
CA LEU A 194 -14.38 6.19 9.29
C LEU A 194 -15.61 6.07 10.20
N ASN A 195 -15.47 5.60 11.44
CA ASN A 195 -16.58 5.47 12.38
C ASN A 195 -16.83 6.79 13.10
N SER A 196 -17.82 7.54 12.63
CA SER A 196 -18.26 8.79 13.26
C SER A 196 -19.05 8.60 14.56
N ASN A 197 -19.55 7.39 14.84
CA ASN A 197 -20.57 7.16 15.87
C ASN A 197 -20.01 6.60 17.18
N GLY A 198 -18.70 6.34 17.28
CA GLY A 198 -18.02 5.90 18.51
C GLY A 198 -18.43 4.52 19.04
N LEU A 199 -19.34 3.82 18.37
CA LEU A 199 -19.74 2.45 18.72
C LEU A 199 -18.59 1.50 18.39
N LYS A 200 -18.16 0.68 19.36
CA LYS A 200 -17.17 -0.39 19.12
C LYS A 200 -17.69 -1.29 18.01
N ALA A 201 -17.05 -1.23 16.85
CA ALA A 201 -17.34 -2.08 15.72
C ALA A 201 -16.25 -3.15 15.58
N ASN A 202 -16.63 -4.28 15.00
CA ASN A 202 -15.75 -5.41 14.75
C ASN A 202 -14.93 -5.14 13.47
N TYR A 203 -13.84 -4.37 13.57
CA TYR A 203 -13.02 -3.96 12.42
C TYR A 203 -12.18 -5.11 11.87
N LEU A 204 -11.93 -5.10 10.56
CA LEU A 204 -11.21 -6.16 9.87
C LEU A 204 -9.75 -6.28 10.34
N PHE A 205 -9.13 -5.15 10.70
CA PHE A 205 -7.72 -5.08 11.09
C PHE A 205 -7.53 -4.42 12.47
N GLU A 206 -8.41 -4.73 13.42
CA GLU A 206 -8.46 -4.10 14.76
C GLU A 206 -7.15 -4.19 15.57
N ASN A 207 -6.31 -5.18 15.27
CA ASN A 207 -5.02 -5.38 15.94
C ASN A 207 -3.84 -4.72 15.22
N ILE A 208 -4.08 -4.01 14.11
CA ILE A 208 -3.05 -3.40 13.29
C ILE A 208 -3.11 -1.88 13.41
N THR A 209 -2.10 -1.32 14.07
CA THR A 209 -1.81 0.11 13.99
C THR A 209 -0.68 0.30 12.98
N LEU A 210 -0.88 1.20 12.01
CA LEU A 210 0.20 1.60 11.11
C LEU A 210 1.26 2.32 11.94
N LYS A 211 2.36 1.62 12.21
CA LYS A 211 3.56 2.23 12.79
C LYS A 211 4.15 3.20 11.76
N ARG A 212 4.93 4.18 12.19
CA ARG A 212 5.71 5.07 11.32
C ARG A 212 7.18 4.75 11.52
#